data_AF-A0A0N0E7Y7-F1
#
_entry.id   AF-A0A0N0E7Y7-F1
#
_cell.length_a   1.000
_cell.length_b   1.000
_cell.length_c   1.000
_cell.angle_alpha   90.00
_cell.angle_beta   90.00
_cell.angle_gamma   90.00
#
_symmetry.space_group_name_H-M   'P 1'
#
loop_
_entity.id
_entity.type
_entity.pdbx_description
1 polymer ?
#
loop_
_entity_poly.entity_id
_entity_poly.type
_entity_poly.pdbx_seq_one_letter_code
_entity_poly.pdbx_strand_id
1 'polypeptide(L)'
;MQLLSAFAIFFIIWWTVLFTVLPFGVRSQVESKDTVLGTERGAPSDSRIKFKLMITTLIAIIIFAAFYYLSIVRGFGIDDLPQFVPNFADK
;
A
#
# COMPACT_ATOMS: atom_id res chain seq x y z
N MET A 1 17.81 -1.45 -12.34
CA MET A 1 17.35 -1.82 -10.99
C MET A 1 17.57 -3.32 -10.76
N GLN A 2 18.03 -3.74 -9.58
CA GLN A 2 18.12 -5.17 -9.22
C GLN A 2 16.72 -5.75 -8.97
N LEU A 3 16.51 -7.04 -9.30
CA LEU A 3 15.22 -7.71 -9.14
C LEU A 3 14.74 -7.71 -7.69
N LEU A 4 15.65 -7.97 -6.75
CA LEU A 4 15.34 -7.96 -5.32
C LEU A 4 14.87 -6.58 -4.84
N SER A 5 15.55 -5.51 -5.30
CA SER A 5 15.17 -4.13 -4.96
C SER A 5 13.81 -3.77 -5.53
N ALA A 6 13.52 -4.15 -6.77
CA ALA A 6 12.21 -3.92 -7.39
C ALA A 6 11.08 -4.64 -6.61
N PHE A 7 11.31 -5.89 -6.22
CA PHE A 7 10.38 -6.65 -5.39
C PHE A 7 10.18 -6.01 -4.00
N ALA A 8 11.26 -5.59 -3.34
CA ALA A 8 11.18 -4.95 -2.03
C ALA A 8 10.36 -3.66 -2.08
N ILE A 9 10.57 -2.81 -3.09
CA ILE A 9 9.81 -1.58 -3.29
C ILE A 9 8.33 -1.90 -3.54
N PHE A 10 8.03 -2.87 -4.41
CA PHE A 10 6.66 -3.31 -4.65
C PHE A 10 6.00 -3.81 -3.37
N PHE A 11 6.70 -4.62 -2.57
CA PHE A 11 6.18 -5.16 -1.31
C PHE A 11 5.86 -4.05 -0.31
N ILE A 12 6.75 -3.06 -0.15
CA ILE A 12 6.50 -1.90 0.73
C ILE A 12 5.27 -1.11 0.27
N ILE A 13 5.18 -0.79 -1.04
CA ILE A 13 4.02 -0.09 -1.60
C ILE A 13 2.74 -0.88 -1.35
N TRP A 14 2.75 -2.17 -1.66
CA TRP A 14 1.60 -3.05 -1.47
C TRP A 14 1.17 -3.11 0.01
N TRP A 15 2.14 -3.22 0.92
CA TRP A 15 1.89 -3.25 2.37
C TRP A 15 1.27 -1.93 2.87
N THR A 16 1.80 -0.78 2.45
CA THR A 16 1.24 0.53 2.81
C THR A 16 -0.18 0.70 2.28
N VAL A 17 -0.44 0.28 1.03
CA VAL A 17 -1.79 0.32 0.45
C VAL A 17 -2.75 -0.59 1.21
N LEU A 18 -2.30 -1.78 1.64
CA LEU A 18 -3.13 -2.71 2.42
C LEU A 18 -3.68 -2.03 3.68
N PHE A 19 -2.81 -1.38 4.46
CA PHE A 19 -3.22 -0.65 5.66
C PHE A 19 -4.10 0.56 5.35
N THR A 20 -3.87 1.21 4.22
CA THR A 20 -4.70 2.33 3.75
C THR A 20 -6.11 1.84 3.39
N VAL A 21 -6.24 0.64 2.80
CA VAL A 21 -7.51 0.09 2.32
C VAL A 21 -8.33 -0.58 3.44
N LEU A 22 -7.66 -1.13 4.46
CA LEU A 22 -8.30 -1.83 5.58
C LEU A 22 -9.48 -1.09 6.26
N PRO A 23 -9.39 0.21 6.61
CA PRO A 23 -10.45 0.91 7.33
C PRO A 23 -11.71 1.13 6.49
N PHE A 24 -11.65 0.98 5.16
CA PHE A 24 -12.82 1.17 4.32
C PHE A 24 -13.82 0.02 4.44
N GLY A 25 -15.09 0.37 4.54
CA GLY A 25 -16.20 -0.57 4.52
C GLY A 25 -16.32 -1.46 5.75
N VAL A 26 -15.71 -1.07 6.88
CA VAL A 26 -15.94 -1.75 8.16
C VAL A 26 -17.29 -1.29 8.71
N ARG A 27 -18.26 -2.21 8.78
CA ARG A 27 -19.54 -2.01 9.49
C ARG A 27 -19.59 -2.90 10.71
N SER A 28 -19.96 -2.32 11.85
CA SER A 28 -20.03 -3.05 13.11
C SER A 28 -21.27 -3.94 13.18
N GLN A 29 -21.19 -5.02 13.96
CA GLN A 29 -22.35 -5.87 14.25
C GLN A 29 -23.50 -5.11 14.94
N VAL A 30 -23.26 -3.97 15.60
CA VAL A 30 -24.32 -3.17 16.24
C VAL A 30 -25.13 -2.34 15.23
N GLU A 31 -24.50 -2.00 14.11
CA GLU A 31 -25.12 -1.25 13.01
C GLU A 31 -25.88 -2.18 12.05
N SER A 32 -25.50 -3.46 12.06
CA SER A 32 -26.20 -4.58 11.43
C SER A 32 -27.27 -5.08 12.40
N LYS A 33 -28.57 -5.08 12.05
CA LYS A 33 -29.64 -5.56 12.95
C LYS A 33 -29.56 -7.07 13.30
N ASP A 34 -28.50 -7.77 12.88
CA ASP A 34 -28.22 -9.19 13.08
C ASP A 34 -27.11 -9.42 14.13
N THR A 35 -27.29 -8.90 15.36
CA THR A 35 -26.39 -9.21 16.48
C THR A 35 -26.57 -10.66 16.95
N VAL A 36 -25.51 -11.48 16.81
CA VAL A 36 -25.44 -12.83 17.39
C VAL A 36 -25.01 -12.75 18.85
N LEU A 37 -25.77 -13.40 19.75
CA LEU A 37 -25.51 -13.42 21.19
C LEU A 37 -24.09 -13.94 21.50
N GLY A 38 -23.31 -13.19 22.28
CA GLY A 38 -21.93 -13.54 22.65
C GLY A 38 -20.83 -12.99 21.73
N THR A 39 -21.18 -12.24 20.67
CA THR A 39 -20.20 -11.57 19.79
C THR A 39 -19.83 -10.19 20.33
N GLU A 40 -18.55 -9.83 20.27
CA GLU A 40 -18.07 -8.49 20.64
C GLU A 40 -18.72 -7.40 19.78
N ARG A 41 -19.10 -6.28 20.41
CA ARG A 41 -19.84 -5.18 19.75
C ARG A 41 -19.10 -4.58 18.56
N GLY A 42 -17.76 -4.60 18.59
CA GLY A 42 -16.91 -4.07 17.53
C GLY A 42 -16.60 -5.04 16.39
N ALA A 43 -17.06 -6.30 16.45
CA ALA A 43 -16.77 -7.27 15.40
C ALA A 43 -17.37 -6.79 14.06
N PRO A 44 -16.65 -6.91 12.93
CA PRO A 44 -17.20 -6.66 11.62
C PRO A 44 -18.29 -7.68 11.28
N SER A 45 -19.42 -7.23 10.74
CA SER A 45 -20.51 -8.13 10.31
C SER A 45 -20.21 -8.88 9.01
N ASP A 46 -19.50 -8.23 8.07
CA ASP A 46 -19.02 -8.83 6.82
C ASP A 46 -17.59 -8.35 6.53
N SER A 47 -16.62 -9.20 6.82
CA SER A 47 -15.22 -8.92 6.49
C SER A 47 -14.96 -9.34 5.04
N ARG A 48 -15.19 -8.43 4.09
CA ARG A 48 -14.92 -8.61 2.65
C ARG A 48 -13.42 -8.64 2.30
N ILE A 49 -12.66 -9.51 2.98
CA ILE A 49 -11.19 -9.58 2.92
C ILE A 49 -10.69 -9.79 1.48
N LYS A 50 -11.32 -10.70 0.73
CA LYS A 50 -10.93 -10.98 -0.67
C LYS A 50 -11.03 -9.73 -1.56
N PHE A 51 -12.09 -8.94 -1.38
CA PHE A 51 -12.28 -7.70 -2.12
C PHE A 51 -11.22 -6.66 -1.75
N LYS A 52 -10.91 -6.52 -0.45
CA LYS A 52 -9.86 -5.62 0.03
C LYS A 52 -8.48 -6.01 -0.53
N LEU A 53 -8.15 -7.30 -0.57
CA LEU A 53 -6.89 -7.80 -1.15
C LEU A 53 -6.79 -7.53 -2.66
N MET A 54 -7.89 -7.68 -3.40
CA MET A 54 -7.92 -7.41 -4.83
C MET A 54 -7.73 -5.92 -5.13
N ILE A 55 -8.45 -5.04 -4.41
CA ILE A 55 -8.28 -3.59 -4.52
C ILE A 55 -6.86 -3.17 -4.16
N THR A 56 -6.34 -3.70 -3.04
CA THR A 56 -4.98 -3.41 -2.59
C THR A 56 -3.96 -3.74 -3.67
N THR A 57 -4.08 -4.91 -4.27
CA THR A 57 -3.17 -5.36 -5.34
C THR A 57 -3.28 -4.47 -6.57
N LEU A 58 -4.49 -4.11 -7.00
CA LEU A 58 -4.71 -3.24 -8.16
C LEU A 58 -4.07 -1.85 -7.94
N ILE A 59 -4.34 -1.22 -6.79
CA ILE A 59 -3.78 0.09 -6.45
C ILE A 59 -2.26 0.02 -6.35
N ALA A 60 -1.71 -1.01 -5.70
CA ALA A 60 -0.27 -1.19 -5.56
C ALA A 60 0.43 -1.36 -6.91
N ILE A 61 -0.16 -2.13 -7.83
CA ILE A 61 0.36 -2.27 -9.20
C ILE A 61 0.40 -0.93 -9.92
N ILE A 62 -0.66 -0.13 -9.83
CA ILE A 62 -0.72 1.19 -10.48
C ILE A 62 0.38 2.12 -9.93
N ILE A 63 0.53 2.18 -8.60
CA ILE A 63 1.54 3.03 -7.96
C ILE A 63 2.95 2.56 -8.33
N PHE A 64 3.21 1.25 -8.26
CA PHE A 64 4.50 0.70 -8.63
C PHE A 64 4.82 0.90 -10.12
N ALA A 65 3.84 0.74 -11.01
CA ALA A 65 4.02 0.98 -12.44
C ALA A 65 4.37 2.45 -12.72
N ALA A 66 3.69 3.39 -12.05
CA ALA A 66 4.01 4.81 -12.15
C ALA A 66 5.43 5.11 -11.64
N PHE A 67 5.80 4.58 -10.47
CA PHE A 67 7.15 4.70 -9.92
C PHE A 67 8.21 4.14 -10.87
N TYR A 68 8.01 2.90 -11.36
CA TYR A 68 8.92 2.23 -12.28
C TYR A 68 9.08 3.03 -13.59
N TYR A 69 7.98 3.55 -14.13
CA TYR A 69 8.01 4.39 -15.34
C TYR A 69 8.81 5.68 -15.12
N LEU A 70 8.58 6.38 -14.01
CA LEU A 70 9.30 7.62 -13.68
C LEU A 70 10.81 7.36 -13.48
N SER A 71 11.17 6.31 -12.75
CA SER A 71 12.57 6.04 -12.44
C SER A 71 13.36 5.47 -13.62
N ILE A 72 12.78 4.60 -14.44
CA ILE A 72 13.53 3.88 -15.49
C ILE A 72 13.34 4.49 -16.87
N VAL A 73 12.12 4.92 -17.20
CA VAL A 73 11.84 5.45 -18.54
C VAL A 73 12.15 6.94 -18.61
N ARG A 74 11.77 7.69 -17.57
CA ARG A 74 12.06 9.13 -17.50
C ARG A 74 13.42 9.44 -16.87
N GLY A 75 14.05 8.47 -16.21
CA GLY A 75 15.35 8.64 -15.58
C GLY A 75 15.33 9.51 -14.33
N PHE A 76 14.15 9.84 -13.79
CA PHE A 76 14.04 10.64 -12.57
C PHE A 76 14.56 9.83 -11.38
N GLY A 77 15.77 10.17 -10.95
CA GLY A 77 16.46 9.56 -9.82
C GLY A 77 16.32 10.39 -8.55
N ILE A 78 16.77 9.83 -7.43
CA ILE A 78 17.01 10.60 -6.20
C ILE A 78 18.08 11.67 -6.43
N ASP A 79 18.96 11.46 -7.41
CA ASP A 79 20.04 12.36 -7.79
C ASP A 79 19.56 13.64 -8.48
N ASP A 80 18.33 13.66 -9.02
CA ASP A 80 17.72 14.85 -9.62
C ASP A 80 17.09 15.78 -8.59
N LEU A 81 17.03 15.35 -7.32
CA LEU A 81 16.54 16.20 -6.24
C LEU A 81 17.60 17.27 -5.92
N PRO A 82 17.18 18.50 -5.57
CA PRO A 82 18.12 19.52 -5.13
C PRO A 82 18.94 18.97 -3.96
N GLN A 83 20.27 18.89 -4.13
CA GLN A 83 21.13 18.41 -3.06
C GLN A 83 21.12 19.44 -1.92
N PHE A 84 20.46 19.10 -0.82
CA PHE A 84 20.41 19.95 0.37
C PHE A 84 21.63 19.73 1.29
N VAL A 85 22.38 18.65 1.07
CA VAL A 85 23.54 18.26 1.87
C VAL A 85 24.78 18.07 0.98
N PRO A 86 25.99 18.42 1.46
CA PRO A 86 27.22 18.17 0.73
C PRO A 86 27.46 16.66 0.54
N ASN A 87 27.87 16.26 -0.65
CA ASN A 87 28.30 14.89 -0.93
C ASN A 87 29.77 14.72 -0.48
N PHE A 88 30.07 13.65 0.25
CA PHE A 88 31.42 13.32 0.73
C PHE A 88 32.03 12.10 0.02
N ALA A 89 31.39 11.61 -1.05
CA ALA A 89 31.83 10.44 -1.81
C ALA A 89 33.03 10.69 -2.73
N ASP A 90 33.55 11.93 -2.79
CA ASP A 90 34.77 12.26 -3.54
C ASP A 90 36.03 11.79 -2.79
N LYS A 91 36.45 10.54 -3.04
CA LYS A 91 37.82 10.05 -2.88
C LYS A 91 38.20 9.13 -4.02
#